data_AF-A0A2D8B249-F1
#
_entry.id   AF-A0A2D8B249-F1
#
_cell.length_a   1.000
_cell.length_b   1.000
_cell.length_c   1.000
_cell.angle_alpha   90.00
_cell.angle_beta   90.00
_cell.angle_gamma   90.00
#
_symmetry.space_group_name_H-M   'P 1'
#
loop_
_entity.id
_entity.type
_entity.pdbx_description
1 polymer ?
#
loop_
_entity_poly.entity_id
_entity_poly.type
_entity_poly.pdbx_seq_one_letter_code
_entity_poly.pdbx_strand_id
1 'polypeptide(L)' 'MQSHLDKLRKAHRDLNRAIDTTRAPGRQEDVKQLKKKRLALKDRIADIGTPPSPRRV' A
#
# COMPACT_ATOMS: atom_id res chain seq x y z
N MET A 1 1.88 13.15 -18.36
CA MET A 1 2.74 13.29 -17.16
C MET A 1 2.15 12.46 -16.03
N GLN A 2 2.52 11.18 -15.89
CA GLN A 2 2.05 10.38 -14.75
C GLN A 2 2.85 10.77 -13.51
N SER A 3 2.24 11.59 -12.66
CA SER A 3 2.77 11.95 -11.34
C SER A 3 3.10 10.68 -10.56
N HIS A 4 4.22 10.68 -9.83
CA HIS A 4 4.67 9.52 -9.03
C HIS A 4 3.53 8.92 -8.18
N LEU A 5 2.65 9.78 -7.65
CA LEU A 5 1.44 9.42 -6.91
C LEU A 5 0.46 8.52 -7.66
N ASP A 6 0.33 8.68 -8.99
CA ASP A 6 -0.57 7.86 -9.81
C ASP A 6 -0.06 6.41 -9.88
N LYS A 7 1.25 6.22 -10.05
CA LYS A 7 1.90 4.90 -10.01
C LYS A 7 1.73 4.24 -8.65
N LEU A 8 1.92 4.97 -7.56
CA LEU A 8 1.70 4.44 -6.21
C LEU A 8 0.22 4.09 -5.95
N ARG A 9 -0.73 4.93 -6.41
CA ARG A 9 -2.17 4.63 -6.30
C ARG A 9 -2.56 3.39 -7.09
N LYS A 10 -2.01 3.21 -8.30
CA LYS A 10 -2.25 2.03 -9.13
C LYS A 10 -1.71 0.76 -8.46
N ALA A 11 -0.48 0.82 -7.93
CA ALA A 11 0.11 -0.28 -7.15
C ALA A 11 -0.70 -0.61 -5.89
N HIS A 12 -1.25 0.41 -5.20
CA HIS A 12 -2.12 0.18 -4.05
C HIS A 12 -3.43 -0.51 -4.43
N ARG A 13 -4.05 -0.15 -5.57
CA ARG A 13 -5.25 -0.85 -6.06
C ARG A 13 -4.95 -2.29 -6.44
N ASP A 14 -3.82 -2.52 -7.08
CA ASP A 14 -3.40 -3.88 -7.47
C ASP A 14 -3.19 -4.77 -6.24
N LEU A 15 -2.48 -4.26 -5.22
CA LEU A 15 -2.34 -4.91 -3.92
C LEU A 15 -3.68 -5.16 -3.22
N ASN A 16 -4.61 -4.22 -3.29
CA ASN A 16 -5.93 -4.40 -2.70
C ASN A 16 -6.72 -5.51 -3.40
N ARG A 17 -6.62 -5.59 -4.74
CA ARG A 17 -7.23 -6.66 -5.54
C ARG A 17 -6.57 -8.01 -5.26
N ALA A 18 -5.25 -8.05 -5.12
CA ALA A 18 -4.52 -9.24 -4.72
C ALA A 18 -4.93 -9.71 -3.31
N ILE A 19 -5.10 -8.80 -2.35
CA ILE A 19 -5.59 -9.17 -1.00
C ILE A 19 -7.00 -9.78 -1.07
N ASP A 20 -7.88 -9.21 -1.90
CA ASP A 20 -9.25 -9.68 -2.06
C ASP A 20 -9.30 -11.08 -2.70
N THR A 21 -8.49 -11.33 -3.73
CA THR A 21 -8.38 -12.67 -4.34
C THR A 21 -7.64 -13.68 -3.44
N THR A 22 -6.74 -13.22 -2.58
CA THR A 22 -5.93 -14.08 -1.71
C THR A 22 -6.63 -14.39 -0.38
N ARG A 23 -7.83 -13.83 -0.11
CA ARG A 23 -8.64 -14.11 1.09
C ARG A 23 -9.14 -15.56 1.23
N ALA A 24 -8.67 -16.47 0.38
CA ALA A 24 -8.89 -17.90 0.55
C ALA A 24 -8.28 -18.39 1.89
N PRO A 25 -8.97 -19.29 2.62
CA PRO A 25 -8.60 -19.69 3.98
C PRO A 25 -7.21 -20.33 4.11
N GLY A 26 -6.62 -20.82 3.01
CA GLY A 26 -5.27 -21.40 2.98
C GLY A 26 -4.12 -20.40 2.74
N ARG A 27 -4.39 -19.11 2.52
CA ARG A 27 -3.37 -18.11 2.16
C ARG A 27 -3.27 -16.94 3.14
N GLN A 28 -3.54 -17.21 4.41
CA GLN A 28 -3.48 -16.19 5.47
C GLN A 28 -2.09 -15.54 5.59
N GLU A 29 -1.03 -16.29 5.34
CA GLU A 29 0.35 -15.80 5.38
C GLU A 29 0.64 -14.83 4.22
N ASP A 30 0.21 -15.17 3.00
CA ASP A 30 0.26 -14.26 1.85
C ASP A 30 -0.55 -12.99 2.12
N VAL A 31 -1.75 -13.10 2.69
CA VAL A 31 -2.57 -11.93 3.06
C VAL A 31 -1.84 -11.03 4.08
N LYS A 32 -1.14 -11.62 5.05
CA LYS A 32 -0.29 -10.88 6.00
C LYS A 32 0.80 -10.10 5.29
N GLN A 33 1.52 -10.74 4.37
CA GLN A 33 2.59 -10.12 3.60
C GLN A 33 2.07 -9.01 2.67
N LEU A 34 0.92 -9.24 2.02
CA LEU A 34 0.26 -8.24 1.17
C LEU A 34 -0.25 -7.04 1.97
N LYS A 35 -0.81 -7.25 3.17
CA LYS A 35 -1.18 -6.16 4.08
C LYS A 35 0.04 -5.33 4.51
N LYS A 36 1.18 -5.97 4.78
CA LYS A 36 2.43 -5.28 5.13
C LYS A 36 2.94 -4.41 3.96
N LYS A 37 2.91 -4.95 2.74
CA LYS A 37 3.24 -4.21 1.51
C LYS A 37 2.27 -3.03 1.28
N ARG A 38 0.96 -3.24 1.49
CA ARG A 38 -0.04 -2.18 1.39
C ARG A 38 0.23 -1.05 2.40
N LEU A 39 0.59 -1.38 3.63
CA LEU A 39 0.93 -0.39 4.65
C LEU A 39 2.15 0.45 4.24
N ALA A 40 3.23 -0.19 3.78
CA ALA A 40 4.42 0.51 3.30
C ALA A 40 4.13 1.41 2.07
N LEU A 41 3.25 0.98 1.18
CA LEU A 41 2.79 1.80 0.06
C LEU A 41 1.95 3.00 0.52
N LYS A 42 1.06 2.80 1.50
CA LYS A 42 0.29 3.89 2.11
C LYS A 42 1.22 4.91 2.78
N ASP A 43 2.24 4.44 3.46
CA ASP A 43 3.24 5.26 4.14
C ASP A 43 4.05 6.09 3.14
N ARG A 44 4.54 5.47 2.05
CA ARG A 44 5.17 6.19 0.93
C ARG A 44 4.24 7.20 0.25
N ILE A 45 2.95 6.88 0.09
CA ILE A 45 1.98 7.84 -0.46
C ILE A 45 1.80 9.01 0.51
N ALA A 46 1.76 8.76 1.82
CA ALA A 46 1.67 9.79 2.83
C ALA A 46 2.93 10.66 2.85
N ASP A 47 4.13 10.08 2.72
CA ASP A 47 5.40 10.80 2.64
C ASP A 47 5.49 11.70 1.39
N ILE A 48 5.03 11.21 0.24
CA ILE A 48 5.04 11.98 -1.01
C ILE A 48 3.89 13.01 -1.05
N GLY A 49 2.74 12.68 -0.47
CA GLY A 49 1.51 13.49 -0.51
C GLY A 49 1.39 14.51 0.62
N THR A 50 2.13 14.33 1.71
CA THR A 50 2.15 15.23 2.86
C THR A 50 3.51 15.95 2.85
N PRO A 51 3.58 17.28 2.67
CA PRO A 51 4.83 17.99 2.97
C PRO A 51 5.24 17.65 4.41
N PRO A 52 6.55 17.53 4.71
CA PRO A 52 7.05 16.91 5.93
C PRO A 52 6.47 17.60 7.16
N SER A 53 5.48 16.97 7.79
CA SER A 53 5.01 17.36 9.11
C SER A 53 5.87 16.60 10.12
N PRO A 54 6.56 17.30 11.03
CA PRO A 54 7.65 16.73 11.81
C PRO A 54 7.11 15.67 12.75
N ARG A 55 7.92 14.61 12.92
CA ARG A 55 7.88 13.61 13.99
C ARG A 55 7.08 14.08 15.20
N ARG A 56 6.09 13.29 15.61
CA ARG A 56 5.76 13.22 17.04
C ARG A 56 6.40 11.97 17.62
N VAL A 57 7.12 12.25 18.69
CA VAL A 57 7.97 11.45 19.57
C VAL A 57 7.29 10.22 20.14
#